data_AF-A0A923TET6-F1
#
_entry.id   AF-A0A923TET6-F1
#
_cell.length_a   1.000
_cell.length_b   1.000
_cell.length_c   1.000
_cell.angle_alpha   90.00
_cell.angle_beta   90.00
_cell.angle_gamma   90.00
#
_symmetry.space_group_name_H-M   'P 1'
#
loop_
_entity.id
_entity.type
_entity.pdbx_description
1 polymer ?
#
loop_
_entity_poly.entity_id
_entity_poly.type
_entity_poly.pdbx_seq_one_letter_code
_entity_poly.pdbx_strand_id
1 'polypeptide(L)'
;LGGVAATALLGAGLAPVVERGHLAGFGWGLGLALAGTTGGLAMSAVKRKRGVKDFGRLLPGHGGLMDRFDSLGGAVMFAYLCLAWD
;
A
#
# COMPACT_ATOMS: atom_id res chain seq x y z
N LEU A 1 -2.83 -7.63 -10.51
CA LEU A 1 -3.18 -9.03 -10.13
C LEU A 1 -2.05 -9.72 -9.39
N GLY A 2 -0.85 -9.87 -9.98
CA GLY A 2 0.29 -10.50 -9.28
C GLY A 2 0.65 -9.85 -7.93
N GLY A 3 0.71 -8.52 -7.88
CA GLY A 3 0.94 -7.79 -6.62
C GLY A 3 -0.11 -8.09 -5.54
N VAL A 4 -1.40 -8.09 -5.91
CA VAL A 4 -2.52 -8.38 -4.99
C VAL A 4 -2.43 -9.79 -4.43
N ALA A 5 -2.19 -10.79 -5.29
CA ALA A 5 -2.01 -12.17 -4.88
C ALA A 5 -0.80 -12.32 -3.94
N ALA A 6 0.33 -11.69 -4.27
CA ALA A 6 1.53 -11.73 -3.44
C ALA A 6 1.29 -11.14 -2.04
N THR A 7 0.67 -9.96 -1.93
CA THR A 7 0.33 -9.35 -0.64
C THR A 7 -0.67 -10.16 0.17
N ALA A 8 -1.66 -10.79 -0.47
CA ALA A 8 -2.63 -11.63 0.23
C ALA A 8 -1.98 -12.91 0.78
N LEU A 9 -1.10 -13.55 0.00
CA LEU A 9 -0.36 -14.73 0.43
C LEU A 9 0.67 -14.40 1.52
N LEU A 10 1.38 -13.27 1.41
CA LEU A 10 2.29 -12.80 2.45
C LEU A 10 1.53 -12.46 3.73
N GLY A 11 0.38 -11.81 3.64
CA GLY A 11 -0.48 -11.53 4.80
C GLY A 11 -0.93 -12.82 5.50
N ALA A 12 -1.32 -13.85 4.73
CA ALA A 12 -1.65 -15.16 5.29
C ALA A 12 -0.43 -15.82 5.97
N GLY A 13 0.74 -15.79 5.33
CA GLY A 13 1.96 -16.42 5.85
C GLY A 13 2.53 -15.73 7.10
N LEU A 14 2.39 -14.41 7.19
CA LEU A 14 2.87 -13.61 8.32
C LEU A 14 1.84 -13.46 9.45
N ALA A 15 0.59 -13.88 9.25
CA ALA A 15 -0.48 -13.80 10.25
C ALA A 15 -0.08 -14.37 11.64
N PRO A 16 0.64 -15.50 11.74
CA PRO A 16 1.02 -16.04 13.05
C PRO A 16 2.01 -15.16 13.82
N VAL A 17 2.79 -14.32 13.13
CA VAL A 17 3.74 -13.38 13.78
C VAL A 17 3.01 -12.31 14.60
N VAL A 18 1.76 -12.03 14.23
CA VAL A 18 0.86 -11.11 14.95
C VAL A 18 -0.24 -11.86 15.70
N GLU A 19 0.00 -13.13 16.04
CA GLU A 19 -0.92 -14.01 16.79
C GLU A 19 -2.29 -14.18 16.10
N ARG A 20 -2.32 -14.14 14.76
CA ARG A 20 -3.55 -14.30 13.96
C ARG A 20 -3.60 -15.57 13.14
N GLY A 21 -4.83 -16.01 12.87
CA GLY A 21 -5.11 -17.08 11.93
C GLY A 21 -4.81 -16.68 10.48
N HIS A 22 -4.34 -17.64 9.67
CA HIS A 22 -3.98 -17.43 8.27
C HIS A 22 -5.11 -16.82 7.42
N LEU A 23 -6.37 -17.18 7.68
CA LEU A 23 -7.52 -16.61 6.97
C LEU A 23 -7.71 -15.12 7.26
N ALA A 24 -7.52 -14.70 8.52
CA ALA A 24 -7.57 -13.29 8.89
C ALA A 24 -6.41 -12.52 8.23
N GLY A 25 -5.20 -13.08 8.25
CA GLY A 25 -4.04 -12.49 7.57
C GLY A 25 -4.20 -12.40 6.05
N PHE A 26 -4.86 -13.38 5.42
CA PHE A 26 -5.20 -13.32 4.00
C PHE A 26 -6.14 -12.16 3.69
N GLY A 27 -7.19 -12.00 4.49
CA GLY A 27 -8.14 -10.88 4.38
C GLY A 27 -7.47 -9.52 4.55
N TRP A 28 -6.59 -9.40 5.54
CA TRP A 28 -5.77 -8.20 5.75
C TRP A 28 -4.84 -7.91 4.58
N GLY A 29 -4.14 -8.93 4.07
CA GLY A 29 -3.27 -8.79 2.91
C GLY A 29 -4.02 -8.37 1.64
N LEU A 30 -5.24 -8.87 1.44
CA LEU A 30 -6.11 -8.44 0.34
C LEU A 30 -6.50 -6.97 0.48
N GLY A 31 -6.95 -6.57 1.68
CA GLY A 31 -7.34 -5.19 1.96
C GLY A 31 -6.18 -4.20 1.82
N LEU A 32 -4.98 -4.55 2.31
CA LEU A 32 -3.76 -3.77 2.12
C LEU A 32 -3.43 -3.56 0.65
N ALA A 33 -3.57 -4.60 -0.18
CA ALA A 33 -3.32 -4.51 -1.62
C ALA A 33 -4.26 -3.53 -2.32
N LEU A 34 -5.55 -3.60 -1.99
CA LEU A 34 -6.59 -2.74 -2.57
C LEU A 34 -6.44 -1.29 -2.10
N ALA A 35 -6.20 -1.09 -0.80
CA ALA A 35 -6.01 0.23 -0.21
C ALA A 35 -4.73 0.89 -0.75
N GLY A 36 -3.62 0.16 -0.83
CA GLY A 36 -2.37 0.68 -1.38
C GLY A 36 -2.47 1.01 -2.88
N THR A 37 -3.18 0.18 -3.65
CA THR A 37 -3.45 0.48 -5.07
C THR A 37 -4.29 1.74 -5.21
N THR A 38 -5.35 1.88 -4.40
CA THR A 38 -6.22 3.07 -4.40
C THR A 38 -5.45 4.34 -4.01
N GLY A 39 -4.60 4.27 -2.98
CA GLY A 39 -3.74 5.38 -2.56
C GLY A 39 -2.78 5.83 -3.66
N GLY A 40 -2.12 4.88 -4.33
CA GLY A 40 -1.22 5.18 -5.44
C GLY A 40 -1.94 5.84 -6.63
N LEU A 41 -3.16 5.37 -6.95
CA LEU A 41 -3.99 5.99 -7.99
C LEU A 41 -4.44 7.40 -7.61
N ALA A 42 -4.83 7.63 -6.35
CA ALA A 42 -5.18 8.95 -5.86
C ALA A 42 -4.01 9.93 -6.00
N MET A 43 -2.80 9.50 -5.63
CA MET A 43 -1.61 10.34 -5.75
C MET A 43 -1.22 10.60 -7.22
N SER A 44 -1.37 9.58 -8.07
CA SER A 44 -1.22 9.74 -9.53
C SER A 44 -2.21 10.77 -10.10
N ALA A 45 -3.47 10.78 -9.64
CA ALA A 45 -4.45 11.78 -10.04
C ALA A 45 -4.07 13.20 -9.58
N VAL A 46 -3.54 13.36 -8.36
CA VAL A 46 -3.02 14.64 -7.87
C VAL A 46 -1.87 15.15 -8.74
N LYS A 47 -0.95 14.27 -9.13
CA LYS A 47 0.17 14.60 -10.02
C LYS A 47 -0.31 15.11 -11.38
N ARG A 48 -1.30 14.43 -11.99
CA ARG A 48 -1.91 14.91 -13.26
C ARG A 48 -2.57 16.27 -13.13
N LYS A 49 -3.28 16.54 -12.04
CA LYS A 49 -3.91 17.85 -11.81
C LYS A 49 -2.89 18.98 -11.65
N ARG A 50 -1.69 18.68 -11.14
CA ARG A 50 -0.60 19.65 -10.97
C ARG A 50 0.33 19.75 -12.20
N GLY A 51 0.10 18.94 -13.24
CA GLY A 51 0.97 18.90 -14.43
C GLY A 51 2.38 18.38 -14.16
N VAL A 52 2.61 17.73 -13.00
CA VAL A 52 3.91 17.18 -12.61
C VAL A 52 3.89 15.67 -12.73
N LYS A 53 5.03 15.07 -13.10
CA LYS A 53 5.17 13.62 -13.18
C LYS A 53 5.68 12.99 -11.88
N ASP A 54 6.60 13.70 -11.21
CA ASP A 54 7.26 13.30 -9.97
C ASP A 54 7.24 14.49 -9.01
N PHE A 55 7.07 14.25 -7.71
CA PHE A 55 7.00 15.34 -6.70
C PHE A 55 8.37 15.96 -6.36
N GLY A 56 9.47 15.44 -6.90
CA GLY A 56 10.82 15.96 -6.67
C GLY A 56 11.88 15.23 -7.49
N ARG A 57 13.15 15.62 -7.29
CA ARG A 57 14.33 15.03 -7.95
C ARG A 57 15.43 14.67 -6.95
N LEU A 58 15.05 14.24 -5.75
CA LEU A 58 15.98 14.05 -4.63
C LEU A 58 17.11 13.05 -4.95
N LEU A 59 16.83 12.04 -5.79
CA LEU A 59 17.83 11.08 -6.27
C LEU A 59 18.03 11.25 -7.79
N PRO A 60 19.25 11.55 -8.26
CA PRO A 60 19.55 11.65 -9.69
C PRO A 60 19.15 10.34 -10.40
N GLY A 61 18.25 10.45 -11.38
CA GLY A 61 17.78 9.32 -12.19
C GLY A 61 16.71 8.40 -11.56
N HIS A 62 16.28 8.62 -10.32
CA HIS A 62 15.39 7.68 -9.58
C HIS A 62 13.97 8.19 -9.28
N GLY A 63 13.63 9.40 -9.73
CA GLY A 63 12.34 10.06 -9.49
C GLY A 63 12.26 10.78 -8.14
N GLY A 64 11.04 11.10 -7.69
CA GLY A 64 10.80 11.73 -6.40
C GLY A 64 10.79 10.72 -5.25
N LEU A 65 11.41 11.07 -4.12
CA LEU A 65 11.31 10.27 -2.89
C LEU A 65 9.84 10.05 -2.48
N MET A 66 9.02 11.09 -2.62
CA MET A 66 7.59 11.04 -2.29
C MET A 66 6.84 10.02 -3.15
N ASP A 67 7.26 9.76 -4.39
CA ASP A 67 6.60 8.78 -5.28
C ASP A 67 6.70 7.34 -4.76
N ARG A 68 7.63 7.07 -3.83
CA ARG A 68 7.75 5.77 -3.13
C ARG A 68 6.70 5.59 -2.04
N PHE A 69 6.10 6.68 -1.58
CA PHE A 69 5.07 6.69 -0.55
C PHE A 69 3.65 6.81 -1.12
N ASP A 70 3.50 6.96 -2.45
CA ASP A 70 2.21 7.11 -3.13
C ASP A 70 1.20 6.00 -2.75
N SER A 71 1.65 4.74 -2.77
CA SER A 71 0.83 3.60 -2.37
C SER A 71 0.84 3.33 -0.87
N LEU A 72 1.87 3.81 -0.16
CA LEU A 72 2.03 3.57 1.28
C LEU A 72 0.93 4.28 2.08
N GLY A 73 0.51 5.48 1.66
CA GLY A 73 -0.52 6.25 2.36
C GLY A 73 -1.83 5.47 2.52
N GLY A 74 -2.34 4.89 1.43
CA GLY A 74 -3.56 4.08 1.47
C GLY A 74 -3.40 2.78 2.27
N ALA A 75 -2.26 2.11 2.13
CA ALA A 75 -1.97 0.88 2.85
C ALA A 75 -1.87 1.10 4.37
N VAL A 76 -1.18 2.16 4.82
CA VAL A 76 -1.01 2.49 6.24
C VAL A 76 -2.35 2.87 6.88
N MET A 77 -3.19 3.66 6.18
CA MET A 77 -4.53 3.98 6.68
C MET A 77 -5.36 2.71 6.91
N PHE A 78 -5.33 1.76 5.96
CA PHE A 78 -6.03 0.49 6.12
C PHE A 78 -5.46 -0.36 7.26
N ALA A 79 -4.13 -0.47 7.35
CA ALA A 79 -3.46 -1.20 8.42
C ALA A 79 -3.86 -0.65 9.81
N TYR A 80 -3.87 0.67 9.96
CA TYR A 80 -4.31 1.34 11.19
C TYR A 80 -5.76 0.99 11.52
N LEU A 81 -6.68 1.02 10.54
CA LEU A 81 -8.07 0.66 10.77
C LEU A 81 -8.24 -0.80 11.20
N CYS A 82 -7.48 -1.72 10.61
CA CYS A 82 -7.47 -3.13 11.02
C CYS A 82 -7.01 -3.30 12.47
N LEU A 83 -5.94 -2.61 12.87
CA LEU A 83 -5.40 -2.67 14.23
C LEU A 83 -6.28 -1.95 15.25
N ALA A 84 -6.99 -0.89 14.84
CA ALA A 84 -7.88 -0.13 15.72
C ALA A 84 -9.22 -0.83 16.00
N TRP A 85 -9.60 -1.78 15.14
CA TRP A 85 -10.86 -2.54 15.24
C TRP A 85 -10.65 -3.97 15.74
N ASP A 86 -9.45 -4.27 16.22
CA ASP A 86 -9.08 -5.50 16.93
C ASP A 86 -9.13 -5.32 18.44
#